data_AF-F9P9E4-F1
#
_entry.id   AF-F9P9E4-F1
#
_cell.length_a   1.000
_cell.length_b   1.000
_cell.length_c   1.000
_cell.angle_alpha   90.00
_cell.angle_beta   90.00
_cell.angle_gamma   90.00
#
_symmetry.space_group_name_H-M   'P 1'
#
loop_
_entity.id
_entity.type
_entity.pdbx_description
1 polymer ?
#
loop_
_entity_poly.entity_id
_entity_poly.type
_entity_poly.pdbx_seq_one_letter_code
_entity_poly.pdbx_strand_id
1 'polypeptide(L)'
;MDIIEFFNQNKQIADWQKNLNKSTRQLLMGLSSSSKAITMASCVEENHKILILTSSYSEAEKLSSDLIGLLGEEKVYTFLADDTPLAEFVFSSKEKIFARLEALDFLLDSQQSGFLIVNVAASQLFLPNPINFNSAYINLKIGSEYELKDLIHQLSNSGYKQVSQVLNQGEFSLRGDILDIFERSSQMPFRVEFFGDEVDGIRLFNPENQISIQNVEHAHIHPATDIIFTKADYKSAQKK
;
A
#
# COMPACT_ATOMS: atom_id res chain seq x y z
N MET A 1 29.27 15.22 -3.93
CA MET A 1 28.44 15.81 -4.99
C MET A 1 27.60 14.69 -5.53
N ASP A 2 26.31 14.71 -5.21
CA ASP A 2 25.36 13.70 -5.65
C ASP A 2 25.11 13.86 -7.17
N ILE A 3 24.77 12.76 -7.85
CA ILE A 3 24.47 12.76 -9.29
C ILE A 3 23.29 13.71 -9.60
N ILE A 4 22.34 13.85 -8.67
CA ILE A 4 21.22 14.77 -8.76
C ILE A 4 21.71 16.24 -8.70
N GLU A 5 22.62 16.55 -7.77
CA GLU A 5 23.23 17.89 -7.67
C GLU A 5 23.98 18.26 -8.95
N PHE A 6 24.71 17.31 -9.55
CA PHE A 6 25.40 17.53 -10.81
C PHE A 6 24.42 17.76 -11.96
N PHE A 7 23.36 16.96 -12.04
CA PHE A 7 22.33 17.10 -13.07
C PHE A 7 21.62 18.47 -13.02
N ASN A 8 21.37 18.98 -11.81
CA ASN A 8 20.75 20.29 -11.58
C ASN A 8 21.58 21.49 -12.04
N GLN A 9 22.87 21.31 -12.34
CA GLN A 9 23.70 22.37 -12.93
C GLN A 9 23.37 22.63 -14.42
N ASN A 10 22.63 21.73 -15.06
CA ASN A 10 22.19 21.93 -16.44
C ASN A 10 21.14 23.05 -16.52
N LYS A 11 21.46 24.12 -17.26
CA LYS A 11 20.57 25.29 -17.43
C LYS A 11 19.18 24.94 -17.96
N GLN A 12 19.09 24.00 -18.91
CA GLN A 12 17.80 23.59 -19.47
C GLN A 12 16.93 22.89 -18.43
N ILE A 13 17.54 22.07 -17.56
CA ILE A 13 16.84 21.38 -16.47
C ILE A 13 16.40 22.37 -15.40
N ALA A 14 17.30 23.26 -14.98
CA ALA A 14 16.98 24.31 -14.00
C ALA A 14 15.85 25.24 -14.52
N ASP A 15 15.85 25.59 -15.80
CA ASP A 15 14.80 26.42 -16.39
C ASP A 15 13.47 25.66 -16.54
N TRP A 16 13.51 24.36 -16.84
CA TRP A 16 12.32 23.50 -16.82
C TRP A 16 11.74 23.38 -15.40
N GLN A 17 12.57 23.12 -14.40
CA GLN A 17 12.16 23.00 -12.98
C GLN A 17 11.43 24.26 -12.48
N LYS A 18 11.92 25.46 -12.82
CA LYS A 18 11.24 26.74 -12.48
C LYS A 18 9.82 26.84 -13.02
N ASN A 19 9.48 26.08 -14.06
CA ASN A 19 8.16 26.10 -14.67
C ASN A 19 7.25 24.97 -14.17
N LEU A 20 7.73 24.01 -13.36
CA LEU A 20 6.91 22.88 -12.86
C LEU A 20 5.68 23.33 -12.06
N ASN A 21 5.81 24.41 -11.30
CA ASN A 21 4.70 24.96 -10.50
C ASN A 21 3.63 25.67 -11.35
N LYS A 22 3.87 25.85 -12.65
CA LYS A 22 2.84 26.34 -13.57
C LYS A 22 2.02 25.14 -14.03
N SER A 23 0.72 25.12 -13.72
CA SER A 23 -0.25 24.09 -14.17
C SER A 23 -0.44 24.10 -15.69
N THR A 24 0.62 23.83 -16.42
CA THR A 24 0.76 23.89 -17.87
C THR A 24 1.40 22.61 -18.37
N ARG A 25 1.03 22.20 -19.58
CA ARG A 25 1.63 21.03 -20.22
C ARG A 25 3.03 21.36 -20.70
N GLN A 26 3.99 20.50 -20.35
CA GLN A 26 5.39 20.64 -20.73
C GLN A 26 5.84 19.36 -21.46
N LEU A 27 6.71 19.52 -22.46
CA LEU A 27 7.30 18.41 -23.21
C LEU A 27 8.81 18.47 -23.04
N LEU A 28 9.38 17.43 -22.43
CA LEU A 28 10.81 17.24 -22.29
C LEU A 28 11.24 16.07 -23.16
N MET A 29 12.20 16.29 -24.06
CA MET A 29 12.69 15.31 -25.03
C MET A 29 14.20 15.09 -24.86
N GLY A 30 14.72 13.99 -25.41
CA GLY A 30 16.15 13.67 -25.38
C GLY A 30 16.62 12.92 -24.14
N LEU A 31 15.69 12.55 -23.23
CA LEU A 31 15.98 11.69 -22.08
C LEU A 31 15.95 10.20 -22.48
N SER A 32 17.04 9.49 -22.25
CA SER A 32 17.18 8.05 -22.45
C SER A 32 17.26 7.30 -21.12
N SER A 33 16.58 6.14 -21.02
CA SER A 33 16.63 5.22 -19.87
C SER A 33 16.65 5.94 -18.50
N SER A 34 17.72 5.79 -17.73
CA SER A 34 17.87 6.29 -16.36
C SER A 34 18.01 7.81 -16.26
N SER A 35 18.27 8.53 -17.37
CA SER A 35 18.22 9.99 -17.34
C SER A 35 16.79 10.52 -17.09
N LYS A 36 15.75 9.74 -17.44
CA LYS A 36 14.37 10.03 -17.03
C LYS A 36 14.25 10.00 -15.51
N ALA A 37 14.78 8.96 -14.86
CA ALA A 37 14.74 8.80 -13.41
C ALA A 37 15.47 9.93 -12.68
N ILE A 38 16.68 10.28 -13.12
CA ILE A 38 17.45 11.40 -12.54
C ILE A 38 16.68 12.72 -12.70
N THR A 39 16.10 12.95 -13.89
CA THR A 39 15.29 14.15 -14.14
C THR A 39 14.08 14.20 -13.22
N MET A 40 13.36 13.09 -13.05
CA MET A 40 12.21 13.02 -12.15
C MET A 40 12.64 13.23 -10.70
N ALA A 41 13.66 12.51 -10.23
CA ALA A 41 14.20 12.60 -8.88
C ALA A 41 14.59 14.02 -8.49
N SER A 42 15.11 14.80 -9.44
CA SER A 42 15.46 16.21 -9.22
C SER A 42 14.28 17.13 -8.92
N CYS A 43 13.03 16.66 -9.08
CA CYS A 43 11.81 17.44 -8.92
C CYS A 43 11.04 17.12 -7.63
N VAL A 44 11.50 16.17 -6.81
CA VAL A 44 10.79 15.84 -5.57
C VAL A 44 11.01 16.94 -4.55
N GLU A 45 9.93 17.63 -4.23
CA GLU A 45 9.88 18.53 -3.08
C GLU A 45 9.20 17.83 -1.89
N GLU A 46 9.43 18.32 -0.68
CA GLU A 46 8.68 17.87 0.50
C GLU A 46 7.17 18.08 0.29
N ASN A 47 6.37 17.14 0.80
CA ASN A 47 4.90 17.13 0.71
C ASN A 47 4.31 17.11 -0.72
N HIS A 48 5.10 16.80 -1.75
CA HIS A 48 4.60 16.60 -3.11
C HIS A 48 4.57 15.12 -3.49
N LYS A 49 3.42 14.70 -4.02
CA LYS A 49 3.22 13.37 -4.60
C LYS A 49 3.16 13.49 -6.11
N ILE A 50 4.00 12.71 -6.80
CA ILE A 50 4.10 12.75 -8.25
C ILE A 50 3.61 11.41 -8.81
N LEU A 51 2.53 11.46 -9.59
CA LEU A 51 2.05 10.30 -10.35
C LEU A 51 2.83 10.19 -11.67
N ILE A 52 3.45 9.05 -11.90
CA ILE A 52 4.11 8.71 -13.16
C ILE A 52 3.30 7.62 -13.85
N LEU A 53 2.81 7.92 -15.06
CA LEU A 53 2.16 6.93 -15.93
C LEU A 53 3.16 6.41 -16.97
N THR A 54 3.43 5.12 -16.98
CA THR A 54 4.28 4.44 -17.97
C THR A 54 3.46 3.63 -18.96
N SER A 55 4.06 3.33 -20.11
CA SER A 55 3.35 2.63 -21.20
C SER A 55 3.14 1.13 -20.94
N SER A 56 4.01 0.49 -20.15
CA SER A 56 3.99 -0.94 -19.88
C SER A 56 4.48 -1.28 -18.47
N TYR A 57 4.19 -2.50 -18.02
CA TYR A 57 4.68 -3.02 -16.74
C TYR A 57 6.22 -3.00 -16.66
N SER A 58 6.90 -3.41 -17.73
CA SER A 58 8.37 -3.45 -17.77
C SER A 58 9.01 -2.06 -17.71
N GLU A 59 8.40 -1.04 -18.35
CA GLU A 59 8.88 0.34 -18.22
C GLU A 59 8.70 0.86 -16.79
N ALA A 60 7.58 0.52 -16.13
CA ALA A 60 7.35 0.88 -14.73
C ALA A 60 8.40 0.27 -13.80
N GLU A 61 8.68 -1.03 -13.89
CA GLU A 61 9.65 -1.68 -13.00
C GLU A 61 11.08 -1.18 -13.20
N LYS A 62 11.47 -0.92 -14.45
CA LYS A 62 12.79 -0.35 -14.71
C LYS A 62 12.91 1.05 -14.09
N LEU A 63 11.87 1.87 -14.25
CA LEU A 63 11.85 3.22 -13.69
C LEU A 63 11.79 3.22 -12.15
N SER A 64 11.02 2.31 -11.56
CA SER A 64 10.95 2.17 -10.10
C SER A 64 12.30 1.77 -9.52
N SER A 65 12.98 0.79 -10.13
CA SER A 65 14.33 0.37 -9.72
C SER A 65 15.34 1.51 -9.82
N ASP A 66 15.33 2.27 -10.91
CA ASP A 66 16.21 3.44 -11.08
C ASP A 66 15.92 4.53 -10.02
N LEU A 67 14.65 4.82 -9.73
CA LEU A 67 14.26 5.82 -8.72
C LEU A 67 14.57 5.38 -7.29
N ILE A 68 14.36 4.10 -6.96
CA ILE A 68 14.72 3.52 -5.65
C ILE A 68 16.22 3.66 -5.42
N GLY A 69 17.04 3.35 -6.44
CA GLY A 69 18.49 3.50 -6.35
C GLY A 69 18.97 4.95 -6.14
N LEU A 70 18.15 5.94 -6.50
CA LEU A 70 18.47 7.37 -6.36
C LEU A 70 17.90 7.98 -5.06
N LEU A 71 16.73 7.53 -4.60
CA LEU A 71 15.94 8.21 -3.58
C LEU A 71 15.61 7.36 -2.35
N GLY A 72 15.84 6.05 -2.40
CA GLY A 72 15.38 5.11 -1.38
C GLY A 72 14.00 4.50 -1.69
N GLU A 73 13.71 3.39 -1.02
CA GLU A 73 12.44 2.65 -1.17
C GLU A 73 11.26 3.44 -0.59
N GLU A 74 11.50 4.27 0.43
CA GLU A 74 10.49 5.06 1.13
C GLU A 74 9.91 6.23 0.31
N LYS A 75 10.44 6.47 -0.89
CA LYS A 75 9.99 7.53 -1.80
C LYS A 75 9.37 7.02 -3.09
N VAL A 76 9.30 5.70 -3.29
CA VAL A 76 8.88 5.11 -4.57
C VAL A 76 7.87 4.00 -4.35
N TYR A 77 6.64 4.26 -4.78
CA TYR A 77 5.51 3.35 -4.67
C TYR A 77 5.07 2.91 -6.06
N THR A 78 4.59 1.67 -6.17
CA THR A 78 4.13 1.09 -7.43
C THR A 78 2.69 0.63 -7.34
N PHE A 79 1.88 1.00 -8.32
CA PHE A 79 0.54 0.46 -8.50
C PHE A 79 0.46 -0.09 -9.93
N LEU A 80 0.83 -1.36 -10.07
CA LEU A 80 0.98 -2.01 -11.36
C LEU A 80 -0.04 -3.14 -11.56
N ALA A 81 -0.37 -3.38 -12.81
CA ALA A 81 -1.23 -4.46 -13.25
C ALA A 81 -0.61 -5.09 -14.49
N ASP A 82 -0.81 -6.39 -14.68
CA ASP A 82 -0.33 -7.06 -15.88
C ASP A 82 -1.00 -6.44 -17.12
N ASP A 83 -0.19 -6.21 -18.16
CA ASP A 83 -0.69 -5.59 -19.41
C ASP A 83 -1.73 -6.47 -20.13
N THR A 84 -1.87 -7.73 -19.71
CA THR A 84 -2.88 -8.68 -20.21
C THR A 84 -3.87 -9.05 -19.11
N PRO A 85 -5.20 -8.83 -19.29
CA PRO A 85 -6.20 -9.12 -18.24
C PRO A 85 -6.23 -10.57 -17.75
N LEU A 86 -5.98 -11.53 -18.65
CA LEU A 86 -5.91 -12.95 -18.28
C LEU A 86 -4.74 -13.23 -17.34
N ALA A 87 -3.59 -12.57 -17.55
CA ALA A 87 -2.44 -12.74 -16.69
C ALA A 87 -2.70 -12.13 -15.31
N GLU A 88 -3.33 -10.95 -15.26
CA GLU A 88 -3.71 -10.31 -13.99
C GLU A 88 -4.61 -11.24 -13.15
N PHE A 89 -5.60 -11.89 -13.77
CA PHE A 89 -6.50 -12.79 -13.04
C PHE A 89 -5.83 -14.08 -12.55
N VAL A 90 -4.90 -14.64 -13.34
CA VAL A 90 -4.31 -15.96 -13.06
C VAL A 90 -3.07 -15.86 -12.15
N PHE A 91 -2.33 -14.75 -12.23
CA PHE A 91 -1.01 -14.60 -11.61
C PHE A 91 -0.93 -13.46 -10.59
N SER A 92 -2.06 -12.90 -10.14
CA SER A 92 -2.03 -11.91 -9.05
C SER A 92 -1.47 -12.56 -7.78
N SER A 93 -0.27 -12.16 -7.39
CA SER A 93 0.38 -12.63 -6.17
C SER A 93 0.01 -11.73 -4.99
N LYS A 94 0.18 -12.23 -3.76
CA LYS A 94 -0.06 -11.42 -2.56
C LYS A 94 0.83 -10.17 -2.55
N GLU A 95 2.07 -10.31 -3.00
CA GLU A 95 3.05 -9.22 -3.08
C GLU A 95 2.57 -8.11 -4.02
N LYS A 96 1.99 -8.45 -5.19
CA LYS A 96 1.41 -7.46 -6.10
C LYS A 96 0.26 -6.69 -5.44
N ILE A 97 -0.64 -7.39 -4.75
CA ILE A 97 -1.76 -6.76 -4.04
C ILE A 97 -1.22 -5.86 -2.92
N PHE A 98 -0.23 -6.30 -2.15
CA PHE A 98 0.34 -5.51 -1.07
C PHE A 98 1.05 -4.25 -1.59
N ALA A 99 1.81 -4.33 -2.68
CA ALA A 99 2.40 -3.15 -3.31
C ALA A 99 1.33 -2.13 -3.74
N ARG A 100 0.21 -2.60 -4.31
CA ARG A 100 -0.92 -1.73 -4.65
C ARG A 100 -1.57 -1.11 -3.42
N LEU A 101 -1.68 -1.85 -2.32
CA LEU A 101 -2.25 -1.34 -1.07
C LEU A 101 -1.33 -0.31 -0.41
N GLU A 102 -0.02 -0.52 -0.44
CA GLU A 102 0.98 0.47 0.00
C GLU A 102 0.90 1.75 -0.85
N ALA A 103 0.68 1.63 -2.15
CA ALA A 103 0.42 2.79 -3.00
C ALA A 103 -0.88 3.52 -2.62
N LEU A 104 -1.93 2.82 -2.21
CA LEU A 104 -3.16 3.44 -1.71
C LEU A 104 -2.95 4.12 -0.35
N ASP A 105 -2.20 3.51 0.57
CA ASP A 105 -1.79 4.14 1.84
C ASP A 105 -0.99 5.41 1.58
N PHE A 106 0.00 5.34 0.68
CA PHE A 106 0.80 6.48 0.24
C PHE A 106 -0.10 7.60 -0.28
N LEU A 107 -1.12 7.30 -1.08
CA LEU A 107 -2.04 8.32 -1.59
C LEU A 107 -2.88 8.98 -0.48
N LEU A 108 -3.30 8.21 0.53
CA LEU A 108 -4.12 8.69 1.64
C LEU A 108 -3.31 9.48 2.69
N ASP A 109 -2.02 9.19 2.87
CA ASP A 109 -1.18 9.84 3.87
C ASP A 109 -0.71 11.23 3.40
N SER A 110 -1.33 12.29 3.92
CA SER A 110 -0.98 13.68 3.58
C SER A 110 0.47 14.10 3.90
N GLN A 111 1.17 13.36 4.78
CA GLN A 111 2.54 13.69 5.19
C GLN A 111 3.59 13.01 4.32
N GLN A 112 3.19 12.07 3.46
CA GLN A 112 4.11 11.40 2.55
C GLN A 112 4.36 12.21 1.27
N SER A 113 5.59 12.10 0.77
CA SER A 113 6.03 12.67 -0.49
C SER A 113 6.84 11.64 -1.26
N GLY A 114 6.81 11.69 -2.58
CA GLY A 114 7.48 10.71 -3.42
C GLY A 114 6.75 10.46 -4.74
N PHE A 115 7.07 9.34 -5.36
CA PHE A 115 6.53 8.91 -6.64
C PHE A 115 5.55 7.75 -6.49
N LEU A 116 4.44 7.84 -7.21
CA LEU A 116 3.60 6.70 -7.50
C LEU A 116 3.74 6.36 -8.98
N ILE A 117 4.26 5.17 -9.28
CA ILE A 117 4.47 4.68 -10.65
C ILE A 117 3.34 3.71 -11.00
N VAL A 118 2.69 3.98 -12.13
CA VAL A 118 1.51 3.27 -12.61
C VAL A 118 1.69 2.96 -14.09
N ASN A 119 1.40 1.74 -14.54
CA ASN A 119 1.31 1.46 -15.98
C ASN A 119 -0.11 1.70 -16.52
N VAL A 120 -0.26 1.90 -17.83
CA VAL A 120 -1.57 2.16 -18.45
C VAL A 120 -2.64 1.14 -18.05
N ALA A 121 -2.31 -0.15 -17.96
CA ALA A 121 -3.29 -1.17 -17.57
C ALA A 121 -3.83 -0.95 -16.15
N ALA A 122 -2.95 -0.61 -15.20
CA ALA A 122 -3.35 -0.37 -13.80
C ALA A 122 -4.24 0.87 -13.64
N SER A 123 -4.09 1.89 -14.50
CA SER A 123 -4.96 3.08 -14.50
C SER A 123 -6.42 2.78 -14.85
N GLN A 124 -6.70 1.58 -15.39
CA GLN A 124 -8.04 1.13 -15.77
C GLN A 124 -8.69 0.26 -14.69
N LEU A 125 -7.97 -0.08 -13.62
CA LEU A 125 -8.54 -0.84 -12.52
C LEU A 125 -9.50 0.02 -11.70
N PHE A 126 -10.60 -0.60 -11.27
CA PHE A 126 -11.50 0.03 -10.32
C PHE A 126 -10.86 0.08 -8.95
N LEU A 127 -10.86 1.27 -8.36
CA LEU A 127 -10.38 1.50 -7.00
C LEU A 127 -11.54 1.57 -6.03
N PRO A 128 -11.32 1.17 -4.76
CA PRO A 128 -12.32 1.38 -3.72
C PRO A 128 -12.48 2.88 -3.50
N ASN A 129 -13.68 3.30 -3.09
CA ASN A 129 -13.87 4.68 -2.66
C ASN A 129 -12.90 4.98 -1.49
N PRO A 130 -12.16 6.11 -1.51
CA PRO A 130 -11.19 6.43 -0.45
C PRO A 130 -11.76 6.42 0.97
N ILE A 131 -13.02 6.83 1.14
CA ILE A 131 -13.71 6.81 2.44
C ILE A 131 -13.96 5.37 2.89
N ASN A 132 -14.41 4.51 1.97
CA ASN A 132 -14.65 3.10 2.27
C ASN A 132 -13.33 2.37 2.59
N PHE A 133 -12.27 2.66 1.83
CA PHE A 133 -10.95 2.11 2.09
C PHE A 133 -10.42 2.53 3.46
N ASN A 134 -10.52 3.82 3.80
CA ASN A 134 -10.11 4.31 5.11
C ASN A 134 -10.95 3.73 6.27
N SER A 135 -12.24 3.42 6.04
CA SER A 135 -13.10 2.80 7.05
C SER A 135 -12.76 1.33 7.33
N ALA A 136 -11.98 0.68 6.45
CA ALA A 136 -11.59 -0.71 6.58
C ALA A 136 -10.34 -0.91 7.47
N TYR A 137 -9.72 0.19 7.92
CA TYR A 137 -8.64 0.17 8.90
C TYR A 137 -9.21 -0.21 10.26
N ILE A 138 -8.56 -1.15 10.93
CA ILE A 138 -8.93 -1.58 12.27
C ILE A 138 -7.83 -1.14 13.21
N ASN A 139 -8.19 -0.37 14.24
CA ASN A 139 -7.28 -0.01 15.31
C ASN A 139 -7.68 -0.78 16.55
N LEU A 140 -6.84 -1.71 16.99
CA LEU A 140 -7.01 -2.45 18.25
C LEU A 140 -6.13 -1.81 19.31
N LYS A 141 -6.68 -1.59 20.49
CA LYS A 141 -5.99 -0.94 21.60
C LYS A 141 -6.38 -1.59 22.92
N ILE A 142 -5.41 -1.77 23.80
CA ILE A 142 -5.65 -2.29 25.16
C ILE A 142 -6.68 -1.42 25.89
N GLY A 143 -7.61 -2.06 26.58
CA GLY A 143 -8.70 -1.44 27.34
C GLY A 143 -9.85 -0.89 26.49
N SER A 144 -9.87 -1.19 25.19
CA SER A 144 -10.99 -0.84 24.31
C SER A 144 -11.88 -2.06 24.07
N GLU A 145 -13.19 -1.83 23.96
CA GLU A 145 -14.18 -2.87 23.71
C GLU A 145 -14.45 -3.06 22.20
N TYR A 146 -14.53 -4.31 21.74
CA TYR A 146 -14.87 -4.68 20.37
C TYR A 146 -15.82 -5.88 20.38
N GLU A 147 -16.93 -5.79 19.64
CA GLU A 147 -17.75 -6.97 19.38
C GLU A 147 -17.00 -7.92 18.44
N LEU A 148 -16.55 -9.07 18.96
CA LEU A 148 -15.71 -10.02 18.22
C LEU A 148 -16.32 -10.46 16.88
N LYS A 149 -17.64 -10.60 16.81
CA LYS A 149 -18.34 -10.97 15.57
C LYS A 149 -18.18 -9.92 14.49
N ASP A 150 -18.34 -8.65 14.85
CA ASP A 150 -18.19 -7.53 13.93
C ASP A 150 -16.72 -7.38 13.50
N LEU A 151 -15.77 -7.58 14.42
CA LEU A 151 -14.35 -7.56 14.12
C LEU A 151 -13.94 -8.65 13.10
N ILE A 152 -14.44 -9.88 13.26
CA ILE A 152 -14.22 -10.98 12.30
C ILE A 152 -14.82 -10.64 10.92
N HIS A 153 -16.03 -10.08 10.92
CA HIS A 153 -16.67 -9.65 9.68
C HIS A 153 -15.88 -8.54 8.99
N GLN A 154 -15.36 -7.58 9.75
CA GLN A 154 -14.53 -6.49 9.23
C GLN A 154 -13.22 -7.03 8.65
N LEU A 155 -12.49 -7.90 9.37
CA LEU A 155 -11.28 -8.55 8.87
C LEU A 155 -11.52 -9.30 7.56
N SER A 156 -12.60 -10.09 7.51
CA SER A 156 -12.96 -10.86 6.32
C SER A 156 -13.30 -9.96 5.13
N ASN A 157 -14.06 -8.89 5.35
CA ASN A 157 -14.41 -7.91 4.31
C ASN A 157 -13.19 -7.08 3.86
N SER A 158 -12.21 -6.89 4.75
CA SER A 158 -10.93 -6.25 4.47
C SER A 158 -9.92 -7.19 3.79
N GLY A 159 -10.33 -8.41 3.40
CA GLY A 159 -9.50 -9.35 2.62
C GLY A 159 -8.64 -10.30 3.43
N TYR A 160 -8.77 -10.32 4.75
CA TYR A 160 -8.05 -11.29 5.57
C TYR A 160 -8.67 -12.68 5.48
N LYS A 161 -7.82 -13.69 5.40
CA LYS A 161 -8.22 -15.09 5.34
C LYS A 161 -8.28 -15.68 6.75
N GLN A 162 -9.45 -16.18 7.14
CA GLN A 162 -9.58 -16.96 8.36
C GLN A 162 -8.90 -18.32 8.20
N VAL A 163 -8.00 -18.65 9.11
CA VAL A 163 -7.24 -19.90 9.14
C VAL A 163 -7.28 -20.51 10.53
N SER A 164 -6.90 -21.79 10.64
CA SER A 164 -6.79 -22.43 11.95
C SER A 164 -5.59 -21.90 12.74
N GLN A 165 -4.48 -21.61 12.07
CA GLN A 165 -3.24 -21.08 12.65
C GLN A 165 -2.64 -20.05 11.68
N VAL A 166 -2.26 -18.90 12.22
CA VAL A 166 -1.67 -17.80 11.45
C VAL A 166 -0.19 -18.08 11.18
N LEU A 167 0.17 -18.07 9.90
CA LEU A 167 1.55 -18.27 9.43
C LEU A 167 2.01 -17.16 8.48
N ASN A 168 1.11 -16.61 7.66
CA ASN A 168 1.44 -15.64 6.63
C ASN A 168 0.66 -14.34 6.80
N GLN A 169 1.21 -13.24 6.28
CA GLN A 169 0.52 -11.96 6.15
C GLN A 169 -0.83 -12.11 5.42
N GLY A 170 -1.82 -11.34 5.88
CA GLY A 170 -3.21 -11.39 5.42
C GLY A 170 -4.01 -12.56 5.99
N GLU A 171 -3.53 -13.21 7.05
CA GLU A 171 -4.25 -14.28 7.75
C GLU A 171 -4.68 -13.84 9.15
N PHE A 172 -5.78 -14.43 9.63
CA PHE A 172 -6.19 -14.32 11.03
C PHE A 172 -6.79 -15.62 11.55
N SER A 173 -6.77 -15.82 12.86
CA SER A 173 -7.46 -16.92 13.53
C SER A 173 -8.10 -16.45 14.83
N LEU A 174 -9.27 -16.99 15.17
CA LEU A 174 -9.93 -16.77 16.45
C LEU A 174 -10.03 -18.10 17.19
N ARG A 175 -9.55 -18.15 18.43
CA ARG A 175 -9.58 -19.33 19.30
C ARG A 175 -10.01 -18.93 20.71
N GLY A 176 -11.31 -19.08 21.00
CA GLY A 176 -11.89 -18.55 22.23
C GLY A 176 -11.72 -17.04 22.27
N ASP A 177 -11.04 -16.54 23.30
CA ASP A 177 -10.82 -15.11 23.54
C ASP A 177 -9.48 -14.61 22.95
N ILE A 178 -8.86 -15.38 22.05
CA ILE A 178 -7.59 -15.02 21.42
C ILE A 178 -7.79 -14.83 19.92
N LEU A 179 -7.44 -13.65 19.43
CA LEU A 179 -7.41 -13.29 18.03
C LEU A 179 -5.94 -13.10 17.59
N ASP A 180 -5.47 -14.01 16.74
CA ASP A 180 -4.17 -13.86 16.07
C ASP A 180 -4.39 -13.23 14.69
N ILE A 181 -3.60 -12.23 14.32
CA ILE A 181 -3.69 -11.52 13.02
C ILE A 181 -2.28 -11.22 12.51
N PHE A 182 -1.99 -11.58 11.27
CA PHE A 182 -0.76 -11.18 10.60
C PHE A 182 -1.03 -10.01 9.64
N GLU A 183 -0.81 -8.81 10.15
CA GLU A 183 -0.95 -7.57 9.40
C GLU A 183 0.00 -7.53 8.19
N ARG A 184 -0.44 -6.96 7.06
CA ARG A 184 0.25 -7.11 5.76
C ARG A 184 1.60 -6.40 5.67
N SER A 185 1.80 -5.33 6.41
CA SER A 185 3.03 -4.51 6.42
C SER A 185 3.87 -4.76 7.68
N SER A 186 3.37 -5.55 8.63
CA SER A 186 4.09 -5.94 9.84
C SER A 186 5.06 -7.08 9.57
N GLN A 187 6.18 -7.07 10.28
CA GLN A 187 7.17 -8.15 10.27
C GLN A 187 6.76 -9.35 11.14
N MET A 188 5.89 -9.12 12.14
CA MET A 188 5.44 -10.15 13.07
C MET A 188 3.92 -10.05 13.29
N PRO A 189 3.20 -11.17 13.45
CA PRO A 189 1.79 -11.16 13.76
C PRO A 189 1.50 -10.69 15.19
N PHE A 190 0.29 -10.19 15.37
CA PHE A 190 -0.27 -9.77 16.66
C PHE A 190 -1.14 -10.88 17.23
N ARG A 191 -1.01 -11.13 18.53
CA ARG A 191 -1.91 -11.92 19.36
C ARG A 191 -2.65 -10.96 20.28
N VAL A 192 -3.96 -10.89 20.12
CA VAL A 192 -4.86 -10.01 20.87
C VAL A 192 -5.69 -10.89 21.79
N GLU A 193 -5.52 -10.69 23.10
CA GLU A 193 -6.24 -11.40 24.15
C GLU A 193 -7.40 -10.53 24.61
N PHE A 194 -8.58 -11.14 24.71
CA PHE A 194 -9.81 -10.50 25.15
C PHE A 194 -10.24 -11.03 26.51
N PHE A 195 -10.91 -10.17 27.28
CA PHE A 195 -11.69 -10.55 28.45
C PHE A 195 -13.14 -10.11 28.23
N GLY A 196 -13.97 -11.05 27.78
CA GLY A 196 -15.27 -10.71 27.19
C GLY A 196 -15.07 -9.97 25.88
N ASP A 197 -15.53 -8.72 25.81
CA ASP A 197 -15.40 -7.85 24.63
C ASP A 197 -14.24 -6.83 24.75
N GLU A 198 -13.56 -6.76 25.89
CA GLU A 198 -12.45 -5.83 26.14
C GLU A 198 -11.10 -6.44 25.76
N VAL A 199 -10.24 -5.66 25.09
CA VAL A 199 -8.85 -6.08 24.83
C VAL A 199 -8.03 -6.02 26.12
N ASP A 200 -7.69 -7.18 26.67
CA ASP A 200 -6.86 -7.33 27.88
C ASP A 200 -5.37 -7.18 27.55
N GLY A 201 -4.92 -7.67 26.39
CA GLY A 201 -3.51 -7.59 26.02
C GLY A 201 -3.26 -7.75 24.53
N ILE A 202 -2.16 -7.14 24.05
CA ILE A 202 -1.68 -7.29 22.68
C ILE A 202 -0.20 -7.65 22.71
N ARG A 203 0.19 -8.70 21.99
CA ARG A 203 1.58 -9.16 21.90
C ARG A 203 1.97 -9.43 20.46
N LEU A 204 3.21 -9.17 20.10
CA LEU A 204 3.80 -9.81 18.91
C LEU A 204 4.14 -11.26 19.24
N PHE A 205 4.03 -12.16 18.27
CA PHE A 205 4.45 -13.56 18.43
C PHE A 205 5.20 -14.04 17.20
N ASN A 206 6.02 -15.09 17.35
CA ASN A 206 6.71 -15.71 16.23
C ASN A 206 5.75 -16.70 15.51
N PRO A 207 5.50 -16.55 14.20
CA PRO A 207 4.52 -17.38 13.48
C PRO A 207 4.93 -18.85 13.36
N GLU A 208 6.22 -19.18 13.42
CA GLU A 208 6.68 -20.57 13.29
C GLU A 208 6.47 -21.37 14.58
N ASN A 209 6.87 -20.80 15.72
CA ASN A 209 6.82 -21.49 17.01
C ASN A 209 5.61 -21.10 17.89
N GLN A 210 4.85 -20.07 17.48
CA GLN A 210 3.63 -19.57 18.14
C GLN A 210 3.86 -18.96 19.55
N ILE A 211 5.10 -18.60 19.87
CA ILE A 211 5.50 -18.04 21.16
C ILE A 211 5.48 -16.51 21.10
N SER A 212 4.86 -15.90 22.11
CA SER A 212 4.83 -14.44 22.30
C SER A 212 6.24 -13.87 22.51
N ILE A 213 6.51 -12.70 21.94
CA ILE A 213 7.81 -12.04 21.93
C ILE A 213 7.77 -10.79 22.82
N GLN A 214 6.92 -9.80 22.46
CA GLN A 214 6.86 -8.51 23.13
C GLN A 214 5.43 -8.01 23.27
N ASN A 215 5.12 -7.32 24.36
CA ASN A 215 3.85 -6.63 24.54
C ASN A 215 3.86 -5.30 23.76
N VAL A 216 2.70 -4.94 23.21
CA VAL A 216 2.46 -3.66 22.53
C VAL A 216 1.13 -3.07 23.01
N GLU A 217 0.96 -1.75 22.92
CA GLU A 217 -0.28 -1.11 23.40
C GLU A 217 -1.41 -1.08 22.36
N HIS A 218 -1.05 -1.21 21.09
CA HIS A 218 -1.96 -1.10 19.95
C HIS A 218 -1.52 -1.99 18.78
N ALA A 219 -2.48 -2.33 17.92
CA ALA A 219 -2.25 -2.96 16.62
C ALA A 219 -3.09 -2.24 15.55
N HIS A 220 -2.42 -1.74 14.52
CA HIS A 220 -3.06 -1.08 13.38
C HIS A 220 -3.13 -2.06 12.22
N ILE A 221 -4.33 -2.52 11.88
CA ILE A 221 -4.55 -3.51 10.81
C ILE A 221 -5.09 -2.79 9.58
N HIS A 222 -4.29 -2.79 8.52
CA HIS A 222 -4.67 -2.22 7.23
C HIS A 222 -5.46 -3.23 6.40
N PRO A 223 -6.25 -2.81 5.40
CA PRO A 223 -6.89 -3.75 4.47
C PRO A 223 -5.86 -4.61 3.75
N ALA A 224 -6.17 -5.89 3.54
CA ALA A 224 -5.35 -6.87 2.82
C ALA A 224 -5.85 -7.10 1.37
N THR A 225 -6.85 -6.34 0.93
CA THR A 225 -7.34 -6.33 -0.46
C THR A 225 -7.73 -4.92 -0.89
N ASP A 226 -7.54 -4.61 -2.17
CA ASP A 226 -8.00 -3.39 -2.83
C ASP A 226 -9.47 -3.48 -3.27
N ILE A 227 -10.13 -4.62 -3.02
CA ILE A 227 -11.55 -4.84 -3.33
C ILE A 227 -12.37 -4.81 -2.04
N ILE A 228 -12.88 -3.64 -1.68
CA ILE A 228 -13.68 -3.44 -0.47
C ILE A 228 -15.14 -3.20 -0.85
N PHE A 229 -15.99 -4.19 -0.58
CA PHE A 229 -17.43 -4.10 -0.81
C PHE A 229 -18.18 -3.70 0.44
N THR A 230 -19.04 -2.70 0.30
CA THR A 230 -19.99 -2.31 1.34
C THR A 230 -21.26 -3.16 1.27
N LYS A 231 -22.05 -3.16 2.36
CA LYS A 231 -23.40 -3.76 2.35
C LYS A 231 -24.29 -3.21 1.22
N ALA A 232 -24.08 -1.96 0.80
CA ALA A 232 -24.83 -1.35 -0.30
C ALA A 232 -24.42 -1.94 -1.67
N ASP A 233 -23.15 -2.28 -1.85
CA ASP A 233 -22.65 -2.91 -3.07
C ASP A 233 -23.26 -4.29 -3.28
N TYR A 234 -23.29 -5.11 -2.22
CA TYR A 234 -23.95 -6.43 -2.26
C TYR A 234 -25.45 -6.31 -2.57
N LYS A 235 -26.16 -5.36 -1.96
CA LYS A 235 -27.59 -5.12 -2.26
C LYS A 235 -27.82 -4.66 -3.70
N SER A 236 -26.88 -3.91 -4.27
CA SER A 236 -26.96 -3.44 -5.65
C SER A 236 -26.69 -4.57 -6.65
N ALA A 237 -25.77 -5.48 -6.33
CA ALA A 237 -25.48 -6.67 -7.13
C ALA A 237 -26.67 -7.64 -7.21
N GLN A 238 -27.44 -7.81 -6.11
CA GLN A 238 -28.63 -8.67 -6.07
C GLN A 238 -29.81 -8.16 -6.91
N LYS A 239 -29.80 -6.90 -7.34
CA LYS A 239 -30.88 -6.28 -8.13
C LYS A 239 -30.70 -6.44 -9.64
N LYS A 240 -29.64 -7.10 -10.08
CA LYS A 240 -29.36 -7.45 -11.48
C LYS A 240 -29.45 -8.96 -11.68
#